data_AF-A0A497NK81-F1
#
_entry.id   AF-A0A497NK81-F1
#
_cell.length_a   1.000
_cell.length_b   1.000
_cell.length_c   1.000
_cell.angle_alpha   90.00
_cell.angle_beta   90.00
_cell.angle_gamma   90.00
#
_symmetry.space_group_name_H-M   'P 1'
#
loop_
_entity.id
_entity.type
_entity.pdbx_description
1 polymer ?
#
loop_
_entity_poly.entity_id
_entity_poly.type
_entity_poly.pdbx_seq_one_letter_code
_entity_poly.pdbx_strand_id
1 'polypeptide(L)' 'MIECGEAEEIDDGDILEVDMERGVIKNLTKNTECKVKPLPMELQEILRSGGLVNYVKKHGKLPWQ' A
#
# COMPACT_ATOMS: atom_id res chain seq x y z
N MET A 1 -5.69 -2.81 -1.93
CA MET A 1 -5.15 -4.18 -2.04
C MET A 1 -3.64 -4.03 -2.15
N ILE A 2 -2.88 -4.75 -1.33
CA ILE A 2 -1.42 -4.79 -1.38
C ILE A 2 -1.03 -6.23 -1.69
N GLU A 3 -0.11 -6.42 -2.62
CA GLU A 3 0.41 -7.75 -2.94
C GLU A 3 1.54 -8.11 -1.99
N CYS A 4 1.38 -9.21 -1.27
CA CYS A 4 2.35 -9.76 -0.34
C CYS A 4 2.51 -11.26 -0.62
N GLY A 5 3.73 -11.71 -0.90
CA GLY A 5 4.01 -13.11 -1.19
C GLY A 5 3.95 -14.02 0.04
N GLU A 6 3.98 -13.43 1.24
CA GLU A 6 3.98 -14.12 2.53
C GLU A 6 2.63 -13.94 3.25
N ALA A 7 1.57 -13.64 2.50
CA ALA A 7 0.24 -13.38 3.07
C ALA A 7 -0.39 -14.60 3.75
N GLU A 8 0.08 -15.80 3.45
CA GLU A 8 -0.35 -17.06 4.10
C GLU A 8 0.06 -17.14 5.58
N GLU A 9 1.02 -16.33 6.02
CA GLU A 9 1.47 -16.26 7.42
C GLU A 9 0.64 -15.28 8.27
N ILE A 10 -0.37 -14.64 7.68
CA ILE A 10 -1.26 -13.67 8.33
C ILE A 10 -2.60 -14.34 8.59
N ASP A 11 -3.02 -14.39 9.85
CA ASP A 11 -4.31 -14.97 10.24
C ASP A 11 -5.40 -13.90 10.42
N ASP A 12 -6.65 -14.33 10.33
CA ASP A 12 -7.80 -13.50 10.70
C ASP A 12 -7.68 -13.03 12.16
N GLY A 13 -7.76 -11.70 12.34
CA GLY A 13 -7.63 -11.06 13.65
C GLY A 13 -6.21 -10.60 14.01
N ASP A 14 -5.21 -10.87 13.18
CA ASP A 14 -3.88 -10.30 13.37
C ASP A 14 -3.88 -8.77 13.21
N ILE A 15 -3.07 -8.10 14.05
CA ILE A 15 -2.88 -6.65 13.98
C ILE A 15 -1.64 -6.39 13.13
N LEU A 16 -1.86 -5.71 12.01
CA LEU A 16 -0.80 -5.39 11.05
C LEU A 16 -0.47 -3.90 11.07
N GLU A 17 0.81 -3.58 11.07
CA GLU A 17 1.33 -2.26 10.72
C GLU A 17 1.88 -2.30 9.30
N VAL A 18 1.43 -1.39 8.44
CA VAL A 18 1.84 -1.34 7.04
C VAL A 18 2.59 -0.04 6.76
N ASP A 19 3.86 -0.18 6.39
CA ASP A 19 4.68 0.91 5.89
C ASP A 19 4.76 0.82 4.35
N MET A 20 3.90 1.59 3.69
CA MET A 20 3.81 1.62 2.23
C MET A 20 5.00 2.33 1.55
N GLU A 21 5.74 3.17 2.29
CA GLU A 21 6.89 3.90 1.75
C GLU A 21 8.13 3.00 1.77
N ARG A 22 8.34 2.27 2.86
CA ARG A 22 9.44 1.31 3.00
C ARG A 22 9.16 -0.04 2.36
N GLY A 23 7.90 -0.33 2.04
CA GLY A 23 7.47 -1.62 1.48
C GLY A 23 7.55 -2.74 2.52
N VAL A 24 7.06 -2.48 3.73
CA VAL A 24 7.15 -3.40 4.86
C VAL A 24 5.77 -3.58 5.49
N ILE A 25 5.41 -4.83 5.80
CA ILE A 25 4.25 -5.15 6.64
C ILE A 25 4.78 -5.86 7.89
N LYS A 26 4.45 -5.34 9.07
CA LYS A 26 4.75 -5.97 10.36
C LYS A 26 3.48 -6.56 10.94
N ASN A 27 3.54 -7.82 11.31
CA ASN A 27 2.52 -8.46 12.12
C ASN A 27 2.86 -8.26 13.59
N LEU A 28 2.12 -7.39 14.26
CA LEU A 28 2.36 -7.04 15.66
C LEU A 28 1.91 -8.15 16.62
N THR A 29 0.96 -8.98 16.21
CA THR A 29 0.48 -10.13 17.01
C THR A 29 1.51 -11.24 17.05
N LYS A 30 2.12 -11.56 15.91
CA LYS A 30 3.08 -12.66 15.75
C LYS A 30 4.55 -12.24 15.84
N ASN A 31 4.81 -10.93 15.87
CA ASN A 31 6.14 -10.34 15.87
C ASN A 31 6.99 -10.78 14.64
N THR A 32 6.35 -10.81 13.48
CA THR A 32 6.96 -11.12 12.18
C THR A 32 6.91 -9.92 11.25
N GLU A 33 7.77 -9.90 10.23
CA GLU A 33 7.85 -8.84 9.22
C GLU A 33 8.01 -9.47 7.84
N CYS A 34 7.26 -8.97 6.86
CA CYS A 34 7.41 -9.35 5.45
C CYS A 34 7.64 -8.13 4.57
N LYS A 35 8.35 -8.35 3.46
CA LYS A 35 8.62 -7.30 2.48
C LYS A 35 7.59 -7.34 1.37
N VAL A 36 7.10 -6.17 1.01
CA VAL A 36 6.22 -5.98 -0.13
C VAL A 36 6.87 -5.04 -1.14
N LYS A 37 6.44 -5.14 -2.39
CA LYS A 37 6.87 -4.17 -3.39
C LYS A 37 6.32 -2.80 -2.98
N PRO A 38 7.17 -1.76 -2.91
CA PRO A 38 6.69 -0.40 -2.69
C PRO A 38 5.65 -0.05 -3.75
N LEU A 39 4.62 0.69 -3.34
CA LEU A 39 3.64 1.21 -4.29
C LEU A 39 4.36 2.20 -5.23
N PRO A 40 4.14 2.09 -6.56
CA PRO A 40 4.57 3.10 -7.51
C PRO A 40 4.16 4.51 -7.06
N MET A 41 5.04 5.48 -7.34
CA MET A 41 4.89 6.86 -6.83
C MET A 41 3.60 7.52 -7.32
N GLU A 42 3.19 7.19 -8.55
CA GLU A 42 1.96 7.65 -9.18
C GLU A 42 0.73 7.12 -8.44
N LEU A 43 0.74 5.84 -8.03
CA LEU A 43 -0.35 5.27 -7.24
C LEU A 43 -0.41 5.88 -5.83
N GLN A 44 0.73 6.15 -5.22
CA GLN A 44 0.78 6.86 -3.93
C GLN A 44 0.17 8.26 -4.06
N GLU A 45 0.42 8.98 -5.15
CA GLU A 45 -0.15 10.32 -5.39
C GLU A 45 -1.67 10.28 -5.61
N ILE A 46 -2.18 9.26 -6.31
CA ILE A 46 -3.62 9.01 -6.43
C ILE A 46 -4.26 8.82 -5.06
N LEU A 47 -3.66 7.99 -4.19
CA LEU A 47 -4.15 7.73 -2.85
C LEU A 47 -4.12 9.00 -1.99
N ARG A 48 -3.01 9.75 -2.02
CA ARG A 48 -2.86 11.05 -1.33
C ARG A 48 -3.88 12.09 -1.81
N SER A 49 -4.32 12.01 -3.07
CA SER A 49 -5.37 12.87 -3.62
C SER A 49 -6.78 12.45 -3.18
N GLY A 50 -6.95 11.33 -2.47
CA GLY A 50 -8.26 10.79 -2.11
C GLY A 50 -8.93 10.03 -3.25
N GLY A 51 -8.14 9.47 -4.17
CA GLY A 51 -8.61 8.63 -5.27
C GLY A 51 -8.42 9.26 -6.66
N LEU A 52 -8.62 8.44 -7.68
CA LEU A 52 -8.30 8.78 -9.08
C LEU A 52 -9.07 10.02 -9.58
N VAL A 53 -10.34 10.16 -9.22
CA VAL A 53 -11.16 11.32 -9.63
C VAL A 53 -10.55 12.63 -9.12
N ASN A 54 -10.11 12.66 -7.87
CA ASN A 54 -9.51 13.84 -7.28
C ASN A 54 -8.12 14.12 -7.84
N TYR A 55 -7.34 13.06 -8.13
CA TYR A 55 -6.08 13.18 -8.84
C TYR A 55 -6.29 13.88 -10.19
N VAL A 56 -7.21 13.40 -11.03
CA VAL A 56 -7.48 13.98 -12.34
C VAL A 56 -8.00 15.41 -12.22
N LYS A 57 -8.87 15.70 -11.24
CA LYS A 57 -9.33 17.08 -10.98
C LYS A 57 -8.18 18.04 -10.64
N LYS A 58 -7.16 17.55 -9.93
CA LYS A 58 -6.01 18.34 -9.50
C LYS A 58 -4.94 18.49 -10.59
N HIS A 59 -4.71 17.45 -11.39
CA HIS A 59 -3.59 17.39 -12.35
C HIS A 59 -4.02 17.55 -13.82
N GLY A 60 -5.31 17.42 -14.14
CA GLY A 60 -5.84 17.56 -15.50
C GLY A 60 -5.49 16.42 -16.46
N LYS A 61 -4.80 15.37 -15.99
CA LYS A 61 -4.39 14.21 -16.78
C LYS A 61 -4.37 12.93 -15.94
N LEU A 62 -4.29 11.77 -16.61
CA LEU A 62 -4.09 10.49 -15.93
C LEU A 62 -2.63 10.32 -15.48
N PRO A 63 -2.36 9.55 -14.42
CA PRO A 63 -1.01 9.39 -13.87
C PRO A 63 -0.04 8.65 -14.80
N TRP A 64 -0.56 7.82 -15.70
CA TRP A 64 0.20 7.02 -16.67
C TRP A 64 0.30 7.69 -18.05
N GLN A 65 0.14 9.01 -18.10
CA GLN A 65 0.28 9.84 -19.30
C GLN A 65 1.46 10.80 -19.23
#